data_AF-A0A9D0W2I3-F1
#
_entry.id   AF-A0A9D0W2I3-F1
#
_cell.length_a   1.000
_cell.length_b   1.000
_cell.length_c   1.000
_cell.angle_alpha   90.00
_cell.angle_beta   90.00
_cell.angle_gamma   90.00
#
_symmetry.space_group_name_H-M   'P 1'
#
loop_
_entity.id
_entity.type
_entity.pdbx_description
1 polymer ?
#
loop_
_entity_poly.entity_id
_entity_poly.type
_entity_poly.pdbx_seq_one_letter_code
_entity_poly.pdbx_strand_id
1 'polypeptide(L)'
;MAAQGNGQGKSFTSLDNDVQTLKKKTLELNRDLFLLEEELLFPSNTQVSVFVSMDVGKFFTLDSVKLKIDDKEVADYLYTRREAEALIRGGVQRLHVGNLRAGEHEVTAIFTGKGPHGRDYKRGATAKITKGLGPRYVELKIVDRTGNQQPEFEVREW
;
A
#
# COMPACT_ATOMS: atom_id res chain seq x y z
N MET A 1 10.61 -71.40 18.45
CA MET A 1 9.99 -71.01 17.16
C MET A 1 8.97 -69.92 17.46
N ALA A 2 9.03 -68.81 16.74
CA ALA A 2 8.51 -67.50 17.11
C ALA A 2 6.99 -67.32 16.94
N ALA A 3 6.41 -66.40 17.71
CA ALA A 3 5.21 -65.65 17.32
C ALA A 3 5.26 -64.25 17.95
N GLN A 4 5.68 -63.27 17.16
CA GLN A 4 5.50 -61.84 17.43
C GLN A 4 4.09 -61.44 16.99
N GLY A 5 3.42 -60.61 17.79
CA GLY A 5 2.16 -60.00 17.39
C GLY A 5 1.71 -58.93 18.36
N ASN A 6 2.18 -57.69 18.17
CA ASN A 6 1.37 -56.50 18.46
C ASN A 6 2.02 -55.21 17.94
N GLY A 7 1.56 -54.73 16.78
CA GLY A 7 2.07 -53.48 16.17
C GLY A 7 1.04 -52.71 15.33
N GLN A 8 -0.25 -53.06 15.35
CA GLN A 8 -1.23 -52.49 14.40
C GLN A 8 -2.21 -51.47 15.00
N GLY A 9 -2.14 -51.16 16.30
CA GLY A 9 -3.08 -50.24 16.96
C GLY A 9 -2.71 -48.75 16.93
N LYS A 10 -1.46 -48.38 16.60
CA LYS A 10 -0.96 -46.99 16.74
C LYS A 10 -0.99 -46.15 15.46
N SER A 11 -1.16 -46.77 14.28
CA SER A 11 -1.12 -46.07 12.98
C SER A 11 -2.47 -45.47 12.55
N PHE A 12 -3.59 -46.02 13.04
CA PHE A 12 -4.92 -45.51 12.69
C PHE A 12 -5.25 -44.19 13.40
N THR A 13 -4.85 -44.05 14.67
CA THR A 13 -5.07 -42.82 15.45
C THR A 13 -4.26 -41.64 14.92
N SER A 14 -3.07 -41.87 14.33
CA SER A 14 -2.27 -40.82 13.70
C SER A 14 -2.88 -40.37 12.37
N LEU A 15 -3.36 -41.31 11.53
CA LEU A 15 -4.03 -40.96 10.26
C LEU A 15 -5.32 -40.15 10.48
N ASP A 16 -6.12 -40.50 11.50
CA ASP A 16 -7.34 -39.74 11.82
C ASP A 16 -7.01 -38.31 12.28
N ASN A 17 -5.94 -38.12 13.05
CA ASN A 17 -5.49 -36.78 13.46
C ASN A 17 -4.98 -35.95 12.26
N ASP A 18 -4.31 -36.58 11.30
CA ASP A 18 -3.85 -35.91 10.08
C ASP A 18 -5.03 -35.49 9.19
N VAL A 19 -6.05 -36.35 9.06
CA VAL A 19 -7.30 -36.05 8.32
C VAL A 19 -8.09 -34.92 9.00
N GLN A 20 -8.18 -34.91 10.33
CA GLN A 20 -8.85 -33.82 11.06
C GLN A 20 -8.09 -32.49 10.96
N THR A 21 -6.75 -32.53 10.93
CA THR A 21 -5.91 -31.34 10.74
C THR A 21 -6.03 -30.79 9.32
N LEU A 22 -6.08 -31.65 8.31
CA LEU A 22 -6.33 -31.27 6.92
C LEU A 22 -7.74 -30.71 6.70
N LYS A 23 -8.77 -31.28 7.34
CA LYS A 23 -10.14 -30.73 7.34
C LYS A 23 -10.19 -29.33 7.94
N LYS A 24 -9.49 -29.08 9.05
CA LYS A 24 -9.38 -27.74 9.65
C LYS A 24 -8.70 -26.74 8.71
N LYS A 25 -7.56 -27.11 8.10
CA LYS A 25 -6.88 -26.25 7.11
C LYS A 25 -7.76 -25.95 5.88
N THR A 26 -8.54 -26.93 5.42
CA THR A 26 -9.45 -26.76 4.28
C THR A 26 -10.64 -25.85 4.61
N LEU A 27 -11.08 -25.84 5.88
CA LEU A 27 -12.15 -24.96 6.37
C LEU A 27 -11.67 -23.51 6.56
N GLU A 28 -10.41 -23.32 7.01
CA GLU A 28 -9.77 -22.00 7.08
C GLU A 28 -9.55 -21.42 5.68
N LEU A 29 -9.04 -22.23 4.74
CA LEU A 29 -8.88 -21.84 3.33
C LEU A 29 -10.22 -21.47 2.66
N ASN A 30 -11.32 -22.18 2.96
CA ASN A 30 -12.64 -21.83 2.40
C ASN A 30 -13.19 -20.50 2.93
N ARG A 31 -12.90 -20.14 4.19
CA ARG A 31 -13.34 -18.86 4.75
C ARG A 31 -12.58 -17.69 4.15
N ASP A 32 -11.26 -17.83 3.97
CA ASP A 32 -10.44 -16.82 3.30
C ASP A 32 -10.84 -16.67 1.81
N LEU A 33 -11.19 -17.77 1.15
CA LEU A 33 -11.66 -17.75 -0.25
C LEU A 33 -13.04 -17.08 -0.39
N PHE A 34 -13.96 -17.31 0.54
CA PHE A 34 -15.29 -16.70 0.53
C PHE A 34 -15.24 -15.19 0.77
N LEU A 35 -14.36 -14.75 1.67
CA LEU A 35 -14.12 -13.32 1.94
C LEU A 35 -13.45 -12.63 0.74
N LEU A 36 -12.58 -13.34 0.02
CA LEU A 36 -11.94 -12.87 -1.22
C LEU A 36 -12.92 -12.81 -2.42
N GLU A 37 -13.86 -13.75 -2.53
CA GLU A 37 -14.90 -13.74 -3.57
C GLU A 37 -15.91 -12.59 -3.36
N GLU A 38 -16.30 -12.30 -2.13
CA GLU A 38 -17.24 -11.20 -1.84
C GLU A 38 -16.61 -9.81 -2.06
N GLU A 39 -15.30 -9.66 -1.81
CA GLU A 39 -14.53 -8.41 -2.02
C GLU A 39 -14.44 -8.00 -3.50
N LEU A 40 -14.43 -8.98 -4.42
CA LEU A 40 -14.41 -8.75 -5.87
C LEU A 40 -15.79 -8.40 -6.44
N LEU A 41 -16.88 -8.76 -5.76
CA LEU A 41 -18.25 -8.47 -6.20
C LEU A 41 -18.62 -6.98 -6.02
N PHE A 42 -17.88 -6.23 -5.19
CA PHE A 42 -18.08 -4.80 -4.96
C PHE A 42 -16.77 -4.00 -5.16
N PRO A 43 -16.30 -3.82 -6.41
CA PRO A 43 -15.00 -3.18 -6.71
C PRO A 43 -14.87 -1.75 -6.18
N SER A 44 -15.97 -1.05 -5.91
CA SER A 44 -15.99 0.29 -5.29
C SER A 44 -15.42 0.29 -3.87
N ASN A 45 -15.51 -0.84 -3.16
CA ASN A 45 -15.13 -0.97 -1.76
C ASN A 45 -13.66 -1.33 -1.57
N THR A 46 -12.99 -1.86 -2.59
CA THR A 46 -11.53 -2.12 -2.58
C THR A 46 -10.72 -0.94 -3.12
N GLN A 47 -11.39 0.13 -3.55
CA GLN A 47 -10.73 1.26 -4.19
C GLN A 47 -9.83 2.04 -3.21
N VAL A 48 -8.61 2.32 -3.66
CA VAL A 48 -7.69 3.28 -3.06
C VAL A 48 -7.42 4.40 -4.05
N SER A 49 -7.54 5.64 -3.59
CA SER A 49 -7.21 6.83 -4.37
C SER A 49 -6.09 7.60 -3.70
N VAL A 50 -5.02 7.85 -4.43
CA VAL A 50 -3.85 8.60 -3.94
C VAL A 50 -3.82 9.98 -4.62
N PHE A 51 -3.71 11.01 -3.79
CA PHE A 51 -3.70 12.41 -4.22
C PHE A 51 -2.37 13.05 -3.87
N VAL A 52 -1.95 14.02 -4.66
CA VAL A 52 -0.78 14.86 -4.41
C VAL A 52 -1.24 16.30 -4.26
N SER A 53 -0.81 16.93 -3.17
CA SER A 53 -1.05 18.35 -2.88
C SER A 53 0.24 19.02 -2.42
N MET A 54 0.35 20.33 -2.66
CA MET A 54 1.55 21.10 -2.30
C MET A 54 1.14 22.46 -1.73
N ASP A 55 1.71 22.82 -0.58
CA ASP A 55 1.30 24.02 0.18
C ASP A 55 2.28 25.20 -0.01
N VAL A 56 3.45 24.99 -0.61
CA VAL A 56 4.47 26.04 -0.81
C VAL A 56 5.36 25.73 -2.01
N GLY A 57 5.73 26.74 -2.81
CA GLY A 57 6.57 26.61 -4.01
C GLY A 57 7.88 27.41 -3.98
N LYS A 58 8.37 27.77 -2.79
CA LYS A 58 9.54 28.67 -2.66
C LYS A 58 10.87 27.93 -2.64
N PHE A 59 10.90 26.71 -2.11
CA PHE A 59 12.15 25.98 -1.89
C PHE A 59 12.22 24.65 -2.64
N PHE A 60 11.11 24.18 -3.21
CA PHE A 60 11.06 22.94 -3.98
C PHE A 60 10.19 23.10 -5.23
N THR A 61 10.73 22.67 -6.37
CA THR A 61 9.96 22.50 -7.62
C THR A 61 9.83 21.01 -7.89
N LEU A 62 8.59 20.52 -7.96
CA LEU A 62 8.29 19.12 -8.23
C LEU A 62 8.48 18.81 -9.72
N ASP A 63 9.35 17.84 -10.02
CA ASP A 63 9.56 17.34 -11.38
C ASP A 63 8.84 16.00 -11.58
N SER A 64 8.97 15.05 -10.66
CA SER A 64 8.28 13.77 -10.74
C SER A 64 7.86 13.19 -9.39
N VAL A 65 6.80 12.38 -9.43
CA VAL A 65 6.36 11.55 -8.29
C VAL A 65 6.26 10.11 -8.74
N LYS A 66 6.97 9.25 -8.02
CA LYS A 66 6.88 7.80 -8.15
C LYS A 66 6.18 7.23 -6.94
N LEU A 67 5.11 6.49 -7.16
CA LEU A 67 4.31 5.86 -6.12
C LEU A 67 4.54 4.35 -6.15
N LYS A 68 4.82 3.81 -4.98
CA LYS A 68 4.90 2.38 -4.72
C LYS A 68 3.90 1.98 -3.64
N ILE A 69 3.29 0.82 -3.83
CA ILE A 69 2.47 0.15 -2.83
C ILE A 69 3.03 -1.26 -2.68
N ASP A 70 3.40 -1.65 -1.46
CA ASP A 70 4.05 -2.94 -1.14
C ASP A 70 5.26 -3.23 -2.06
N ASP A 71 6.18 -2.25 -2.13
CA ASP A 71 7.36 -2.24 -3.01
C ASP A 71 7.10 -2.29 -4.53
N LYS A 72 5.84 -2.44 -4.95
CA LYS A 72 5.46 -2.43 -6.37
C LYS A 72 5.18 -1.02 -6.85
N GLU A 73 5.84 -0.62 -7.94
CA GLU A 73 5.56 0.64 -8.62
C GLU A 73 4.16 0.62 -9.25
N VAL A 74 3.31 1.57 -8.84
CA VAL A 74 1.93 1.69 -9.30
C VAL A 74 1.67 3.00 -10.07
N ALA A 75 2.55 4.00 -9.91
CA ALA A 75 2.54 5.21 -10.73
C ALA A 75 3.95 5.83 -10.82
N ASP A 76 4.28 6.42 -11.96
CA ASP A 76 5.44 7.28 -12.16
C ASP A 76 4.98 8.44 -13.05
N TYR A 77 4.92 9.65 -12.50
CA TYR A 77 4.36 10.82 -13.17
C TYR A 77 5.37 11.95 -13.24
N LEU A 78 5.59 12.48 -14.44
CA LEU A 78 6.40 13.66 -14.71
C LEU A 78 5.48 14.88 -14.83
N TYR A 79 5.75 15.91 -14.03
CA TYR A 79 5.00 17.15 -14.01
C TYR A 79 5.54 18.13 -15.04
N THR A 80 4.62 18.78 -15.76
CA THR A 80 4.95 20.00 -16.48
C THR A 80 5.04 21.17 -15.51
N ARG A 81 5.75 22.22 -15.92
CA ARG A 81 5.84 23.47 -15.15
C ARG A 81 4.47 24.03 -14.78
N ARG A 82 3.48 23.95 -15.69
CA ARG A 82 2.12 24.46 -15.46
C ARG A 82 1.38 23.65 -14.38
N GLU A 83 1.56 22.34 -14.36
CA GLU A 83 0.95 21.46 -13.36
C GLU A 83 1.60 21.66 -11.99
N ALA A 84 2.93 21.73 -11.92
CA ALA A 84 3.64 22.04 -10.68
C ALA A 84 3.20 23.40 -10.11
N GLU A 85 3.07 24.42 -10.96
CA GLU A 85 2.53 25.73 -10.57
C GLU A 85 1.06 25.66 -10.12
N ALA A 86 0.24 24.76 -10.68
CA ALA A 86 -1.14 24.56 -10.23
C ALA A 86 -1.19 23.91 -8.84
N LEU A 87 -0.33 22.92 -8.57
CA LEU A 87 -0.21 22.31 -7.24
C LEU A 87 0.20 23.35 -6.19
N ILE A 88 1.16 24.24 -6.50
CA ILE A 88 1.57 25.34 -5.60
C ILE A 88 0.40 26.26 -5.23
N ARG A 89 -0.56 26.45 -6.14
CA ARG A 89 -1.74 27.29 -5.91
C ARG A 89 -2.87 26.58 -5.15
N GLY A 90 -2.58 25.43 -4.54
CA GLY A 90 -3.58 24.61 -3.84
C GLY A 90 -4.33 23.64 -4.75
N GLY A 91 -3.82 23.39 -5.97
CA GLY A 91 -4.32 22.33 -6.82
C GLY A 91 -4.07 20.96 -6.17
N VAL A 92 -5.01 20.04 -6.39
CA VAL A 92 -4.88 18.65 -5.95
C VAL A 92 -4.94 17.76 -7.18
N GLN A 93 -3.93 16.91 -7.36
CA GLN A 93 -3.93 15.92 -8.42
C GLN A 93 -4.24 14.54 -7.86
N ARG A 94 -5.14 13.81 -8.52
CA ARG A 94 -5.29 12.37 -8.29
C ARG A 94 -4.22 11.62 -9.06
N LEU A 95 -3.20 11.12 -8.35
CA LEU A 95 -2.03 10.46 -8.92
C LEU A 95 -2.32 9.01 -9.31
N HIS A 96 -3.07 8.29 -8.48
CA HIS A 96 -3.37 6.88 -8.71
C HIS A 96 -4.78 6.53 -8.19
N VAL A 97 -5.46 5.65 -8.92
CA VAL A 97 -6.68 5.00 -8.50
C VAL A 97 -6.51 3.52 -8.80
N GLY A 98 -6.64 2.68 -7.78
CA GLY A 98 -6.47 1.24 -7.91
C GLY A 98 -7.29 0.50 -6.88
N ASN A 99 -7.19 -0.82 -6.89
CA ASN A 99 -7.81 -1.68 -5.90
C ASN A 99 -6.72 -2.25 -4.99
N LEU A 100 -6.99 -2.28 -3.69
CA LEU A 100 -6.10 -2.82 -2.67
C LEU A 100 -6.90 -3.81 -1.82
N ARG A 101 -6.29 -4.95 -1.51
CA ARG A 101 -6.91 -5.98 -0.66
C ARG A 101 -7.12 -5.45 0.75
N ALA A 102 -8.04 -6.03 1.51
CA ALA A 102 -8.10 -5.77 2.95
C ALA A 102 -6.77 -6.19 3.62
N GLY A 103 -6.28 -5.36 4.53
CA GLY A 103 -5.02 -5.61 5.26
C GLY A 103 -4.13 -4.38 5.43
N GLU A 104 -2.94 -4.60 5.96
CA GLU A 104 -1.89 -3.59 6.02
C GLU A 104 -1.15 -3.49 4.68
N HIS A 105 -0.93 -2.26 4.23
CA HIS A 105 -0.17 -1.97 3.03
C HIS A 105 0.82 -0.86 3.29
N GLU A 106 1.99 -0.96 2.68
CA GLU A 106 3.00 0.09 2.75
C GLU A 106 2.95 0.97 1.50
N VAL A 107 2.69 2.25 1.69
CA VAL A 107 2.72 3.25 0.63
C VAL A 107 4.01 4.03 0.71
N THR A 108 4.81 3.97 -0.35
CA THR A 108 6.05 4.74 -0.49
C THR A 108 5.94 5.68 -1.68
N ALA A 109 6.04 6.98 -1.43
CA ALA A 109 6.09 8.01 -2.45
C ALA A 109 7.50 8.59 -2.53
N ILE A 110 8.05 8.66 -3.75
CA ILE A 110 9.36 9.23 -4.03
C ILE A 110 9.16 10.47 -4.88
N PHE A 111 9.54 11.61 -4.33
CA PHE A 111 9.44 12.91 -4.96
C PHE A 111 10.82 13.31 -5.48
N THR A 112 10.90 13.68 -6.75
CA THR A 112 12.11 14.19 -7.39
C THR A 112 11.83 15.59 -7.90
N GLY A 113 12.80 16.48 -7.72
CA GLY A 113 12.64 17.87 -8.10
C GLY A 113 13.90 18.68 -7.86
N LYS A 114 13.75 20.00 -7.89
CA LYS A 114 14.86 20.94 -7.64
C LYS A 114 14.66 21.64 -6.31
N GLY A 115 15.67 21.55 -5.45
CA GLY A 115 15.73 22.26 -4.17
C GLY A 115 16.22 23.71 -4.29
N PRO A 116 16.44 24.40 -3.16
CA PRO A 116 17.00 25.75 -3.15
C PRO A 116 18.37 25.74 -3.85
N HIS A 117 18.62 26.71 -4.73
CA HIS A 117 19.83 26.82 -5.56
C HIS A 117 19.95 25.83 -6.73
N GLY A 118 18.86 25.17 -7.13
CA GLY A 118 18.82 24.36 -8.36
C GLY A 118 19.51 23.00 -8.25
N ARG A 119 19.81 22.55 -7.02
CA ARG A 119 20.33 21.21 -6.76
C ARG A 119 19.22 20.17 -6.93
N ASP A 120 19.55 19.05 -7.56
CA ASP A 120 18.66 17.90 -7.62
C ASP A 120 18.32 17.42 -6.20
N TYR A 121 17.04 17.30 -5.93
CA TYR A 121 16.50 16.93 -4.64
C TYR A 121 15.57 15.73 -4.82
N LYS A 122 15.85 14.67 -4.07
CA LYS A 122 15.05 13.44 -4.09
C LYS A 122 14.74 13.02 -2.66
N ARG A 123 13.46 12.80 -2.37
CA ARG A 123 13.03 12.38 -1.04
C ARG A 123 11.92 11.36 -1.11
N GLY A 124 12.00 10.36 -0.24
CA GLY A 124 10.94 9.38 -0.04
C GLY A 124 10.14 9.69 1.21
N ALA A 125 8.84 9.41 1.17
CA ALA A 125 7.99 9.30 2.35
C ALA A 125 7.28 7.95 2.31
N THR A 126 7.28 7.26 3.43
CA THR A 126 6.68 5.95 3.59
C THR A 126 5.68 6.00 4.73
N ALA A 127 4.49 5.43 4.51
CA ALA A 127 3.49 5.25 5.53
C ALA A 127 2.77 3.91 5.37
N LYS A 128 2.37 3.34 6.49
CA LYS A 128 1.51 2.15 6.53
C LYS A 128 0.06 2.61 6.55
N ILE A 129 -0.74 2.05 5.65
CA ILE A 129 -2.18 2.24 5.60
C ILE A 129 -2.87 0.91 5.92
N THR A 130 -3.99 0.96 6.62
CA THR A 130 -4.80 -0.23 6.90
C THR A 130 -6.08 -0.16 6.09
N LYS A 131 -6.15 -0.99 5.05
CA LYS A 131 -7.30 -1.12 4.17
C LYS A 131 -8.38 -1.97 4.85
N GLY A 132 -9.50 -1.33 5.16
CA GLY A 132 -10.73 -2.01 5.59
C GLY A 132 -11.66 -2.31 4.41
N LEU A 133 -12.95 -2.51 4.71
CA LEU A 133 -13.98 -2.86 3.72
C LEU A 133 -14.50 -1.68 2.87
N GLY A 134 -14.02 -0.45 3.10
CA GLY A 134 -14.48 0.75 2.40
C GLY A 134 -13.39 1.43 1.56
N PRO A 135 -13.76 2.36 0.67
CA PRO A 135 -12.78 3.12 -0.11
C PRO A 135 -11.84 3.91 0.80
N ARG A 136 -10.58 4.04 0.39
CA ARG A 136 -9.55 4.76 1.13
C ARG A 136 -8.93 5.87 0.31
N TYR A 137 -8.66 6.98 0.97
CA TYR A 137 -8.05 8.15 0.37
C TYR A 137 -6.70 8.40 1.06
N VAL A 138 -5.66 8.54 0.25
CA VAL A 138 -4.31 8.83 0.72
C VAL A 138 -3.88 10.15 0.13
N GLU A 139 -3.55 11.11 0.97
CA GLU A 139 -3.00 12.40 0.57
C GLU A 139 -1.49 12.41 0.77
N LEU A 140 -0.77 12.69 -0.32
CA LEU A 140 0.66 12.97 -0.35
C LEU A 140 0.85 14.48 -0.31
N LYS A 141 1.06 15.02 0.89
CA LYS A 141 1.21 16.45 1.12
C LYS A 141 2.68 16.84 1.14
N ILE A 142 3.03 17.82 0.31
CA ILE A 142 4.37 18.43 0.26
C ILE A 142 4.30 19.81 0.92
N VAL A 143 5.12 20.02 1.95
CA VAL A 143 5.15 21.25 2.77
C VAL A 143 6.58 21.74 2.99
N ASP A 144 6.89 22.99 2.65
CA ASP A 144 8.20 23.58 2.97
C ASP A 144 8.23 24.07 4.43
N ARG A 145 9.17 23.57 5.25
CA ARG A 145 9.44 24.19 6.56
C ARG A 145 10.38 25.37 6.42
N THR A 146 9.87 26.57 6.66
CA THR A 146 10.61 27.85 6.69
C THR A 146 11.77 27.88 7.67
N GLY A 147 11.75 27.06 8.74
CA GLY A 147 12.82 27.01 9.74
C GLY A 147 14.12 26.36 9.25
N ASN A 148 14.02 25.33 8.39
CA ASN A 148 15.19 24.54 7.95
C ASN A 148 15.38 24.54 6.42
N GLN A 149 14.56 25.27 5.66
CA GLN A 149 14.59 25.31 4.18
C GLN A 149 14.53 23.91 3.53
N GLN A 150 13.78 22.99 4.16
CA GLN A 150 13.62 21.63 3.66
C GLN A 150 12.14 21.32 3.44
N PRO A 151 11.80 20.65 2.33
CA PRO A 151 10.48 20.09 2.14
C PRO A 151 10.27 18.88 3.06
N GLU A 152 9.14 18.87 3.74
CA GLU A 152 8.55 17.74 4.42
C GLU A 152 7.50 17.08 3.52
N PHE A 153 7.46 15.76 3.59
CA PHE A 153 6.59 14.93 2.80
C PHE A 153 5.77 14.11 3.78
N GLU A 154 4.49 14.47 3.88
CA GLU A 154 3.54 13.84 4.77
C GLU A 154 2.63 12.93 3.95
N VAL A 155 2.41 11.72 4.44
CA VAL A 155 1.38 10.82 3.91
C VAL A 155 0.27 10.79 4.95
N ARG A 156 -0.92 11.29 4.57
CA ARG A 156 -2.09 11.33 5.46
C ARG A 156 -3.20 10.45 4.91
N GLU A 157 -3.79 9.65 5.79
CA GLU A 157 -5.01 8.90 5.48
C GLU A 157 -6.23 9.78 5.79
N TRP A 158 -7.20 9.79 4.86
CA TRP A 158 -8.50 10.43 5.00
C TRP A 158 -9.62 9.39 5.10
#